data_AF-A0A6I7R3Y2-F1
#
_entry.id   AF-A0A6I7R3Y2-F1
#
_cell.length_a   1.000
_cell.length_b   1.000
_cell.length_c   1.000
_cell.angle_alpha   90.00
_cell.angle_beta   90.00
_cell.angle_gamma   90.00
#
_symmetry.space_group_name_H-M   'P 1'
#
loop_
_entity.id
_entity.type
_entity.pdbx_description
1 polymer ?
#
loop_
_entity_poly.entity_id
_entity_poly.type
_entity_poly.pdbx_seq_one_letter_code
_entity_poly.pdbx_strand_id
1 'polypeptide(L)' 'MNLKEKTQKELEEKVEALENLIARRGVGSDYLEKAERIQRDLNIALVLGTATVILGVTALAVYKFKGE' A
#
# COMPACT_ATOMS: atom_id res chain seq x y z
N MET A 1 6.46 26.30 -25.99
CA MET A 1 6.16 26.56 -24.57
C MET A 1 6.53 27.99 -24.27
N ASN A 2 5.61 28.74 -23.67
CA ASN A 2 5.81 30.14 -23.30
C ASN A 2 6.74 30.23 -22.08
N LEU A 3 7.43 31.38 -21.89
CA LEU A 3 8.33 31.61 -20.75
C LEU A 3 7.61 31.35 -19.41
N LYS A 4 6.34 31.79 -19.33
CA LYS A 4 5.46 31.57 -18.18
C LYS A 4 5.25 30.08 -17.87
N GLU A 5 4.97 29.26 -18.88
CA GLU A 5 4.74 27.82 -18.70
C GLU A 5 6.01 27.11 -18.21
N LYS A 6 7.16 27.53 -18.74
CA LYS A 6 8.45 26.99 -18.33
C LYS A 6 8.76 27.33 -16.86
N THR A 7 8.55 28.59 -16.47
CA THR A 7 8.73 29.03 -15.08
C THR A 7 7.77 28.34 -14.13
N GLN A 8 6.50 28.17 -14.53
CA GLN A 8 5.50 27.48 -13.71
C GLN A 8 5.90 26.01 -13.48
N LYS A 9 6.25 25.31 -14.57
CA LYS A 9 6.66 23.90 -14.50
C LYS A 9 7.88 23.70 -13.61
N GLU A 10 8.88 24.57 -13.74
CA GLU A 10 10.07 24.52 -12.89
C GLU A 10 9.72 24.75 -11.41
N LEU A 11 8.77 25.64 -11.12
CA LEU A 11 8.29 25.85 -9.75
C LEU A 11 7.58 24.61 -9.20
N GLU A 12 6.70 24.00 -9.98
CA GLU A 12 5.98 22.77 -9.61
C GLU A 12 6.97 21.63 -9.33
N GLU A 13 7.96 21.43 -10.20
CA GLU A 13 9.02 20.42 -10.00
C GLU A 13 9.82 20.65 -8.71
N LYS A 14 10.09 21.91 -8.33
CA LYS A 14 10.78 22.23 -7.06
C LYS A 14 9.90 21.98 -5.84
N VAL A 15 8.61 22.34 -5.92
CA VAL A 15 7.65 22.10 -4.84
C VAL A 15 7.48 20.61 -4.61
N GLU A 16 7.28 19.83 -5.67
CA GLU A 16 7.16 18.38 -5.60
C GLU A 16 8.43 17.73 -5.03
N ALA A 17 9.62 18.25 -5.37
CA ALA A 17 10.87 17.76 -4.78
C ALA A 17 10.94 18.01 -3.26
N LEU A 18 10.46 19.15 -2.78
CA LEU A 18 10.40 19.48 -1.36
C LEU A 18 9.37 18.62 -0.62
N GLU A 19 8.18 18.43 -1.20
CA GLU A 19 7.14 17.56 -0.64
C GLU A 19 7.65 16.13 -0.49
N ASN A 20 8.32 15.60 -1.52
CA ASN A 20 8.95 14.29 -1.45
C ASN A 20 10.05 14.20 -0.39
N LEU A 21 10.83 15.27 -0.20
CA LEU A 21 11.85 15.32 0.84
C LEU A 21 11.22 15.29 2.23
N ILE A 22 10.15 16.08 2.46
CA ILE A 22 9.41 16.09 3.72
C ILE A 22 8.75 14.73 3.97
N ALA A 23 8.15 14.12 2.95
CA ALA A 23 7.53 12.80 3.08
C ALA A 23 8.54 11.72 3.49
N ARG A 24 9.77 11.78 2.98
CA ARG A 24 10.81 10.76 3.23
C ARG A 24 11.74 11.04 4.40
N ARG A 25 11.92 12.32 4.76
CA ARG A 25 12.95 12.77 5.74
C ARG A 25 12.43 13.78 6.74
N GLY A 26 11.19 14.25 6.58
CA GLY A 26 10.57 15.21 7.48
C GLY A 26 10.29 14.60 8.86
N VAL A 27 10.02 15.46 9.83
CA VAL A 27 9.64 15.03 11.18
C VAL A 27 8.36 14.21 11.09
N GLY A 28 8.39 12.96 11.58
CA GLY A 28 7.25 12.06 11.50
C GLY A 28 7.25 11.11 10.29
N SER A 29 8.16 11.28 9.32
CA SER A 29 8.27 10.38 8.14
C SER A 29 8.47 8.92 8.54
N ASP A 30 9.36 8.64 9.49
CA ASP A 30 9.59 7.28 10.01
C ASP A 30 8.32 6.67 10.66
N TYR A 31 7.52 7.50 11.35
CA TYR A 31 6.27 7.05 11.98
C TYR A 31 5.20 6.75 10.93
N LEU A 32 5.09 7.60 9.90
CA LEU A 32 4.17 7.40 8.79
C LEU A 32 4.55 6.15 8.00
N GLU A 33 5.83 5.97 7.66
CA GLU A 33 6.32 4.77 6.95
C GLU A 33 6.08 3.50 7.77
N LYS A 34 6.26 3.57 9.10
CA LYS A 34 5.96 2.44 9.98
C LYS A 34 4.46 2.13 10.04
N ALA A 35 3.62 3.16 10.14
CA ALA A 35 2.17 2.99 10.14
C ALA A 35 1.65 2.42 8.81
N GLU A 36 2.20 2.87 7.68
CA GLU A 36 1.87 2.35 6.35
C GLU A 36 2.29 0.88 6.21
N ARG A 37 3.49 0.52 6.67
CA ARG A 37 3.95 -0.88 6.71
C ARG A 37 3.00 -1.75 7.53
N ILE A 38 2.64 -1.32 8.74
CA ILE A 38 1.72 -2.07 9.61
C ILE A 38 0.34 -2.24 8.95
N GLN A 39 -0.21 -1.18 8.37
CA GLN A 39 -1.51 -1.25 7.68
C GLN A 39 -1.46 -2.20 6.49
N ARG A 40 -0.39 -2.16 5.70
CA ARG A 40 -0.19 -3.09 4.58
C ARG A 40 -0.10 -4.53 5.06
N ASP A 41 0.69 -4.79 6.10
CA ASP A 41 0.88 -6.14 6.63
C ASP A 41 -0.42 -6.71 7.20
N LEU A 42 -1.22 -5.88 7.88
CA LEU A 42 -2.57 -6.24 8.34
C LEU A 42 -3.50 -6.60 7.18
N ASN A 43 -3.52 -5.79 6.11
CA ASN A 43 -4.33 -6.09 4.93
C ASN A 43 -3.90 -7.39 4.26
N ILE A 44 -2.60 -7.63 4.11
CA ILE A 44 -2.06 -8.87 3.55
C ILE A 44 -2.46 -10.06 4.44
N ALA A 45 -2.27 -9.95 5.75
CA ALA A 45 -2.63 -11.00 6.69
C ALA A 45 -4.14 -11.31 6.65
N LEU A 46 -4.99 -10.30 6.55
CA LEU A 46 -6.43 -10.46 6.45
C LEU A 46 -6.82 -11.20 5.17
N VAL A 47 -6.27 -10.79 4.02
CA VAL A 47 -6.55 -11.41 2.72
C VAL A 47 -6.05 -12.86 2.69
N LEU A 48 -4.81 -13.11 3.11
CA LEU A 48 -4.25 -14.47 3.12
C LEU A 48 -4.93 -15.38 4.13
N GLY A 49 -5.24 -14.86 5.32
CA GLY A 49 -5.95 -15.60 6.36
C GLY A 49 -7.35 -16.01 5.91
N THR A 50 -8.12 -15.07 5.35
CA THR A 50 -9.46 -15.36 4.84
C THR A 50 -9.42 -16.35 3.66
N ALA A 51 -8.50 -16.18 2.71
CA ALA A 51 -8.32 -17.12 1.61
C ALA A 51 -7.98 -18.53 2.11
N THR A 52 -7.10 -18.65 3.10
CA THR A 52 -6.70 -19.93 3.68
C THR A 52 -7.88 -20.64 4.34
N VAL A 53 -8.69 -19.90 5.11
CA VAL A 53 -9.90 -20.45 5.75
C VAL A 53 -10.88 -20.95 4.70
N ILE A 54 -11.15 -20.16 3.67
CA ILE A 54 -12.06 -20.54 2.58
C ILE A 54 -11.57 -21.84 1.92
N LEU A 55 -10.29 -21.89 1.52
CA LEU A 55 -9.72 -23.08 0.89
C LEU A 55 -9.78 -24.32 1.78
N GLY A 56 -9.48 -24.17 3.07
CA GLY A 56 -9.57 -25.25 4.05
C GLY A 56 -10.99 -25.80 4.21
N VAL A 57 -11.98 -24.90 4.32
CA VAL A 57 -13.40 -25.28 4.41
C VAL A 57 -13.86 -25.96 3.12
N THR A 58 -13.50 -25.42 1.95
CA THR A 58 -13.85 -26.03 0.67
C THR A 58 -13.22 -27.42 0.52
N ALA A 59 -11.94 -27.58 0.85
CA ALA A 59 -11.25 -28.87 0.78
C ALA A 59 -11.88 -29.90 1.72
N LEU A 60 -12.23 -29.50 2.96
CA LEU A 60 -12.93 -30.33 3.92
C LEU A 60 -14.31 -30.76 3.40
N ALA A 61 -15.07 -29.83 2.85
CA ALA A 61 -16.39 -30.10 2.27
C ALA A 61 -16.29 -31.11 1.13
N VAL A 62 -15.38 -30.88 0.16
CA VAL A 62 -15.15 -31.80 -0.96
C VAL A 62 -14.72 -33.18 -0.47
N TYR A 63 -13.84 -33.25 0.53
CA TYR A 63 -13.41 -34.53 1.12
C TYR A 63 -14.58 -35.29 1.75
N LYS A 64 -15.45 -34.61 2.50
CA LYS A 64 -16.63 -35.21 3.12
C LYS A 64 -17.64 -35.71 2.09
N PHE A 65 -17.97 -34.91 1.07
CA PHE A 65 -18.96 -35.29 0.04
C PHE A 65 -18.47 -36.34 -0.95
N LYS A 66 -17.15 -36.54 -1.09
CA LYS A 66 -16.57 -37.59 -1.95
C LYS A 66 -16.41 -38.94 -1.21
N GLY A 67 -16.48 -38.93 0.12
CA GLY A 67 -16.40 -40.12 0.97
C GLY A 67 -17.74 -40.78 1.30
N GLU A 68 -18.86 -40.14 0.93
CA GLU A 68 -20.20 -40.73 0.82
C GLU A 68 -20.43 -41.24 -0.61
#